data_AF-A0A7S2NZA8-F1
#
_entry.id   AF-A0A7S2NZA8-F1
#
_cell.length_a   1.000
_cell.length_b   1.000
_cell.length_c   1.000
_cell.angle_alpha   90.00
_cell.angle_beta   90.00
_cell.angle_gamma   90.00
#
_symmetry.space_group_name_H-M   'P 1'
#
loop_
_entity.id
_entity.type
_entity.pdbx_description
1 polymer ?
#
loop_
_entity_poly.entity_id
_entity_poly.type
_entity_poly.pdbx_seq_one_letter_code
_entity_poly.pdbx_strand_id
1 'polypeptide(L)'
;LELLTSRKDPRFLAQVREHVVSTELSRLIGLLAHWLYWATLGGLLPEARRLPASSRANLVVTIQRLWSAIMSWHRETPAGVGLVLPVIFLVIKRGIERIFVTQYPLLFAPDFLDRERQTLVLKLIEQINVACRDHLDPDCLLARFSALDATPEASRLWHRLNIILAGNGQSHTAKILMQVHRTTPAAA
;
A
#
# COMPACT_ATOMS: atom_id res chain seq x y z
N LEU A 1 -0.50 16.16 1.59
CA LEU A 1 -0.93 16.32 0.18
C LEU A 1 -0.59 17.72 -0.32
N GLU A 2 -1.15 18.79 0.24
CA GLU A 2 -0.84 20.18 -0.16
C GLU A 2 0.65 20.54 -0.04
N LEU A 3 1.35 20.03 0.97
CA LEU A 3 2.80 20.20 1.15
C LEU A 3 3.67 19.38 0.18
N LEU A 4 3.08 18.40 -0.52
CA LEU A 4 3.81 17.46 -1.40
C LEU A 4 3.62 17.78 -2.89
N THR A 5 2.87 18.85 -3.21
CA THR A 5 2.58 19.22 -4.60
C THR A 5 2.70 20.72 -4.79
N SER A 6 3.44 21.17 -5.80
CA SER A 6 3.40 22.56 -6.28
C SER A 6 2.14 22.88 -7.10
N ARG A 7 1.26 21.88 -7.31
CA ARG A 7 0.01 22.03 -8.05
C ARG A 7 -1.02 22.81 -7.22
N LYS A 8 -1.37 24.00 -7.71
CA LYS A 8 -2.45 24.85 -7.20
C LYS A 8 -3.81 24.47 -7.82
N ASP A 9 -4.14 23.19 -7.88
CA ASP A 9 -5.48 22.75 -8.33
C ASP A 9 -6.27 22.18 -7.13
N PRO A 10 -7.14 23.00 -6.51
CA PRO A 10 -7.96 22.58 -5.39
C PRO A 10 -8.92 21.45 -5.73
N ARG A 11 -9.39 21.35 -6.99
CA ARG A 11 -10.35 20.33 -7.42
C ARG A 11 -9.69 18.97 -7.49
N PHE A 12 -8.46 18.92 -7.99
CA PHE A 12 -7.66 17.70 -7.99
C PHE A 12 -7.43 17.17 -6.56
N LEU A 13 -7.07 18.04 -5.61
CA LEU A 13 -6.86 17.64 -4.22
C LEU A 13 -8.15 17.20 -3.53
N ALA A 14 -9.29 17.84 -3.83
CA ALA A 14 -10.59 17.42 -3.35
C ALA A 14 -10.96 16.02 -3.84
N GLN A 15 -10.75 15.74 -5.13
CA GLN A 15 -10.94 14.40 -5.69
C GLN A 15 -10.06 13.36 -5.00
N VAL A 16 -8.76 13.65 -4.82
CA VAL A 16 -7.87 12.72 -4.09
C VAL A 16 -8.37 12.45 -2.67
N ARG A 17 -8.86 13.48 -1.96
CA ARG A 17 -9.45 13.31 -0.63
C ARG A 17 -10.68 12.42 -0.65
N GLU A 18 -11.61 12.62 -1.58
CA GLU A 18 -12.80 11.77 -1.74
C GLU A 18 -12.44 10.30 -1.93
N HIS A 19 -11.42 10.02 -2.75
CA HIS A 19 -10.95 8.64 -2.98
C HIS A 19 -10.27 8.05 -1.73
N VAL A 20 -9.51 8.88 -1.00
CA VAL A 20 -8.84 8.48 0.25
C VAL A 20 -9.82 8.15 1.38
N VAL A 21 -11.03 8.73 1.35
CA VAL A 21 -12.09 8.43 2.33
C VAL A 21 -13.14 7.45 1.79
N SER A 22 -12.89 6.86 0.62
CA SER A 22 -13.84 5.92 0.00
C SER A 22 -14.07 4.68 0.85
N THR A 23 -15.27 4.11 0.72
CA THR A 23 -15.63 2.88 1.44
C THR A 23 -14.83 1.68 0.92
N GLU A 24 -14.48 1.68 -0.36
CA GLU A 24 -13.66 0.69 -1.03
C GLU A 24 -12.24 0.66 -0.46
N LEU A 25 -11.63 1.84 -0.28
CA LEU A 25 -10.31 1.94 0.32
C LEU A 25 -10.33 1.52 1.79
N SER A 26 -11.35 1.96 2.55
CA SER A 26 -11.53 1.56 3.95
C SER A 26 -11.70 0.04 4.09
N ARG A 27 -12.46 -0.58 3.17
CA ARG A 27 -12.63 -2.03 3.10
C ARG A 27 -11.33 -2.74 2.77
N LEU A 28 -10.55 -2.24 1.80
CA LEU A 28 -9.25 -2.80 1.46
C LEU A 28 -8.29 -2.76 2.66
N ILE A 29 -8.23 -1.64 3.38
CA ILE A 29 -7.43 -1.47 4.60
C ILE A 29 -7.82 -2.51 5.65
N GLY A 30 -9.12 -2.68 5.91
CA GLY A 30 -9.61 -3.68 6.88
C GLY A 30 -9.25 -5.11 6.48
N LEU A 31 -9.39 -5.47 5.20
CA LEU A 31 -9.05 -6.80 4.71
C LEU A 31 -7.55 -7.08 4.78
N LEU A 32 -6.71 -6.10 4.44
CA LEU A 32 -5.25 -6.20 4.58
C LEU A 32 -4.83 -6.33 6.05
N ALA A 33 -5.43 -5.56 6.95
CA ALA A 33 -5.17 -5.67 8.38
C ALA A 33 -5.58 -7.05 8.92
N HIS A 34 -6.74 -7.57 8.47
CA HIS A 34 -7.20 -8.91 8.83
C HIS A 34 -6.30 -10.01 8.28
N TRP A 35 -5.84 -9.88 7.04
CA TRP A 35 -4.87 -10.80 6.46
C TRP A 35 -3.57 -10.78 7.25
N LEU A 36 -3.05 -9.59 7.57
CA LEU A 36 -1.81 -9.40 8.32
C LEU A 36 -1.89 -10.02 9.70
N TYR A 37 -3.03 -9.88 10.38
CA TYR A 37 -3.29 -10.54 11.66
C TYR A 37 -3.12 -12.06 11.54
N TRP A 38 -3.75 -12.69 10.55
CA TRP A 38 -3.65 -14.14 10.38
C TRP A 38 -2.27 -14.59 9.92
N ALA A 39 -1.57 -13.80 9.12
CA ALA A 39 -0.22 -14.09 8.67
C ALA A 39 0.80 -14.01 9.81
N THR A 40 0.61 -13.10 10.77
CA THR A 40 1.58 -12.83 11.85
C THR A 40 1.24 -13.55 13.16
N LEU A 41 -0.03 -13.53 13.57
CA LEU A 41 -0.50 -14.05 14.86
C LEU A 41 -1.30 -15.35 14.73
N GLY A 42 -1.79 -15.68 13.52
CA GLY A 42 -2.64 -16.86 13.30
C GLY A 42 -1.99 -18.18 13.71
N GLY A 43 -0.66 -18.29 13.59
CA GLY A 43 0.11 -19.46 14.01
C GLY A 43 0.06 -19.73 15.52
N LEU A 44 -0.16 -18.68 16.33
CA LEU A 44 -0.24 -18.76 17.79
C LEU A 44 -1.55 -19.38 18.28
N LEU A 45 -2.58 -19.42 17.41
CA LEU A 45 -3.88 -19.97 17.76
C LEU A 45 -3.94 -21.49 17.51
N PRO A 46 -4.71 -22.25 18.31
CA PRO A 46 -5.01 -23.65 18.04
C PRO A 46 -5.63 -23.83 16.65
N GLU A 47 -5.34 -24.94 15.98
CA GLU A 47 -5.79 -25.19 14.60
C GLU A 47 -7.30 -25.01 14.40
N ALA A 48 -8.11 -25.46 15.36
CA ALA A 48 -9.56 -25.32 15.32
C ALA A 48 -10.06 -23.85 15.30
N ARG A 49 -9.22 -22.90 15.71
CA ARG A 49 -9.52 -21.45 15.69
C ARG A 49 -8.82 -20.71 14.56
N ARG A 50 -8.00 -21.39 13.74
CA ARG A 50 -7.32 -20.76 12.61
C ARG A 50 -8.30 -20.50 11.48
N LEU A 51 -8.03 -19.44 10.71
CA LEU A 51 -8.79 -19.14 9.50
C LEU A 51 -8.64 -20.30 8.49
N PRO A 52 -9.74 -20.90 8.01
CA PRO A 52 -9.69 -22.00 7.04
C PRO A 52 -8.92 -21.60 5.77
N ALA A 53 -8.25 -22.57 5.13
CA ALA A 53 -7.46 -22.32 3.92
C ALA A 53 -8.29 -21.69 2.79
N SER A 54 -9.53 -22.13 2.60
CA SER A 54 -10.47 -21.55 1.64
C SER A 54 -10.80 -20.08 1.94
N SER A 55 -10.95 -19.73 3.21
CA SER A 55 -11.21 -18.35 3.65
C SER A 55 -9.97 -17.46 3.46
N ARG A 56 -8.76 -18.00 3.69
CA ARG A 56 -7.50 -17.30 3.39
C ARG A 56 -7.34 -17.02 1.90
N ALA A 57 -7.63 -18.00 1.03
CA ALA A 57 -7.60 -17.81 -0.41
C ALA A 57 -8.61 -16.74 -0.86
N ASN A 58 -9.86 -16.81 -0.37
CA ASN A 58 -10.89 -15.81 -0.68
C ASN A 58 -10.50 -14.40 -0.22
N LEU A 59 -9.82 -14.28 0.93
CA LEU A 59 -9.32 -13.01 1.43
C LEU A 59 -8.31 -12.38 0.45
N VAL A 60 -7.33 -13.16 -0.01
CA VAL A 60 -6.33 -12.71 -0.99
C VAL A 60 -7.00 -12.28 -2.30
N VAL A 61 -7.91 -13.10 -2.85
CA VAL A 61 -8.63 -12.76 -4.09
C VAL A 61 -9.43 -11.46 -3.93
N THR A 62 -10.08 -11.28 -2.79
CA THR A 62 -10.87 -10.06 -2.53
C THR A 62 -9.97 -8.83 -2.42
N ILE A 63 -8.83 -8.93 -1.76
CA ILE A 63 -7.80 -7.88 -1.68
C ILE A 63 -7.34 -7.49 -3.09
N GLN A 64 -6.93 -8.47 -3.90
CA GLN A 64 -6.45 -8.25 -5.27
C GLN A 64 -7.50 -7.57 -6.16
N ARG A 65 -8.76 -8.02 -6.06
CA ARG A 65 -9.86 -7.44 -6.82
C ARG A 65 -10.12 -5.98 -6.44
N LEU A 66 -10.17 -5.68 -5.14
CA LEU A 66 -10.39 -4.31 -4.67
C LEU A 66 -9.23 -3.39 -5.05
N TRP A 67 -7.99 -3.88 -4.89
CA TRP A 67 -6.82 -3.13 -5.28
C TRP A 67 -6.78 -2.83 -6.78
N SER A 68 -7.08 -3.83 -7.62
CA SER A 68 -7.15 -3.66 -9.08
C SER A 68 -8.21 -2.64 -9.48
N ALA A 69 -9.38 -2.67 -8.82
CA ALA A 69 -10.43 -1.67 -9.04
C ALA A 69 -9.96 -0.25 -8.69
N ILE A 70 -9.32 -0.07 -7.53
CA ILE A 70 -8.77 1.24 -7.12
C ILE A 70 -7.68 1.71 -8.10
N MET A 71 -6.79 0.81 -8.54
CA MET A 71 -5.76 1.14 -9.53
C MET A 71 -6.37 1.61 -10.86
N SER A 72 -7.45 0.97 -11.31
CA SER A 72 -8.10 1.28 -12.58
C SER A 72 -8.54 2.74 -12.69
N TRP A 73 -8.89 3.37 -11.55
CA TRP A 73 -9.34 4.77 -11.52
C TRP A 73 -8.24 5.78 -11.82
N HIS A 74 -6.98 5.41 -11.62
CA HIS A 74 -5.86 6.36 -11.61
C HIS A 74 -4.70 5.97 -12.53
N ARG A 75 -4.58 4.70 -12.91
CA ARG A 75 -3.43 4.17 -13.68
C ARG A 75 -3.26 4.77 -15.07
N GLU A 76 -4.31 5.32 -15.66
CA GLU A 76 -4.29 5.85 -17.04
C GLU A 76 -3.75 7.27 -17.11
N THR A 77 -3.59 7.95 -15.98
CA THR A 77 -3.12 9.35 -15.96
C THR A 77 -1.72 9.45 -15.32
N PRO A 78 -0.83 10.29 -15.86
CA PRO A 78 0.49 10.53 -15.25
C PRO A 78 0.40 11.03 -13.81
N ALA A 79 -0.62 11.84 -13.50
CA ALA A 79 -0.86 12.33 -12.13
C ALA A 79 -1.38 11.22 -11.21
N GLY A 80 -2.24 10.34 -11.73
CA GLY A 80 -2.75 9.20 -10.99
C GLY A 80 -1.63 8.23 -10.61
N VAL A 81 -0.76 7.91 -11.57
CA VAL A 81 0.42 7.06 -11.36
C VAL A 81 1.49 7.70 -10.49
N GLY A 82 1.84 8.96 -10.78
CA GLY A 82 2.98 9.62 -10.13
C GLY A 82 2.69 10.20 -8.75
N LEU A 83 1.42 10.31 -8.36
CA LEU A 83 1.03 10.95 -7.11
C LEU A 83 -0.14 10.27 -6.41
N VAL A 84 -1.27 10.05 -7.09
CA VAL A 84 -2.49 9.56 -6.43
C VAL A 84 -2.34 8.14 -5.90
N LEU A 85 -1.87 7.20 -6.72
CA LEU A 85 -1.65 5.81 -6.31
C LEU A 85 -0.62 5.68 -5.18
N PRO A 86 0.53 6.37 -5.22
CA PRO A 86 1.43 6.41 -4.06
C PRO A 86 0.81 6.99 -2.78
N VAL A 87 -0.02 8.03 -2.89
CA VAL A 87 -0.74 8.59 -1.73
C VAL A 87 -1.72 7.58 -1.16
N ILE A 88 -2.51 6.92 -2.01
CA ILE A 88 -3.42 5.84 -1.62
C ILE A 88 -2.63 4.72 -0.92
N PHE A 89 -1.49 4.33 -1.48
CA PHE A 89 -0.62 3.30 -0.92
C PHE A 89 -0.10 3.68 0.49
N LEU A 90 0.28 4.95 0.71
CA LEU A 90 0.66 5.46 2.03
C LEU A 90 -0.54 5.46 3.01
N VAL A 91 -1.72 5.86 2.54
CA VAL A 91 -2.95 5.81 3.34
C VAL A 91 -3.26 4.38 3.77
N ILE A 92 -3.06 3.40 2.88
CA ILE A 92 -3.27 1.99 3.21
C ILE A 92 -2.35 1.56 4.35
N LYS A 93 -1.04 1.81 4.23
CA LYS A 93 -0.07 1.48 5.29
C LYS A 93 -0.44 2.12 6.62
N ARG A 94 -0.76 3.42 6.60
CA ARG A 94 -1.14 4.17 7.80
C ARG A 94 -2.46 3.67 8.41
N GLY A 95 -3.41 3.29 7.57
CA GLY A 95 -4.69 2.72 7.99
C GLY A 95 -4.52 1.39 8.70
N ILE A 96 -3.69 0.50 8.15
CA ILE A 96 -3.39 -0.80 8.77
C ILE A 96 -2.71 -0.58 10.14
N GLU A 97 -1.67 0.26 10.19
CA GLU A 97 -0.99 0.61 11.45
C GLU A 97 -2.00 1.13 12.50
N ARG A 98 -2.89 2.03 12.08
CA ARG A 98 -3.91 2.60 12.97
C ARG A 98 -4.87 1.54 13.51
N ILE A 99 -5.27 0.57 12.70
CA ILE A 99 -6.10 -0.56 13.16
C ILE A 99 -5.36 -1.33 14.26
N PHE A 100 -4.11 -1.73 14.03
CA PHE A 100 -3.36 -2.50 15.03
C PHE A 100 -3.16 -1.73 16.34
N VAL A 101 -2.75 -0.46 16.28
CA VAL A 101 -2.56 0.36 17.48
C VAL A 101 -3.87 0.55 18.25
N THR A 102 -5.00 0.65 17.54
CA THR A 102 -6.31 0.86 18.18
C THR A 102 -6.89 -0.43 18.75
N GLN A 103 -6.73 -1.56 18.06
CA GLN A 103 -7.30 -2.86 18.46
C GLN A 103 -6.44 -3.57 19.52
N TYR A 104 -5.14 -3.29 19.58
CA TYR A 104 -4.21 -3.91 20.53
C TYR A 104 -3.54 -2.86 21.41
N PRO A 105 -4.29 -2.05 22.16
CA PRO A 105 -3.72 -0.95 22.95
C PRO A 105 -2.72 -1.48 23.98
N LEU A 106 -2.92 -2.67 24.53
CA LEU A 106 -1.96 -3.29 25.47
C LEU A 106 -0.60 -3.61 24.82
N LEU A 107 -0.53 -3.86 23.52
CA LEU A 107 0.76 -4.11 22.84
C LEU A 107 1.46 -2.81 22.42
N PHE A 108 0.71 -1.72 22.31
CA PHE A 108 1.19 -0.44 21.78
C PHE A 108 1.04 0.73 22.77
N ALA A 109 0.69 0.45 24.02
CA ALA A 109 0.47 1.44 25.08
C ALA A 109 1.78 2.19 25.39
N PRO A 110 1.68 3.47 25.79
CA PRO A 110 2.84 4.28 26.11
C PRO A 110 3.63 3.79 27.33
N ASP A 111 3.03 2.95 28.18
CA ASP A 111 3.60 2.53 29.46
C ASP A 111 4.57 1.33 29.35
N PHE A 112 4.68 0.68 28.18
CA PHE A 112 5.68 -0.35 27.92
C PHE A 112 7.06 0.29 27.70
N LEU A 113 8.10 -0.28 28.34
CA LEU A 113 9.50 0.11 28.19
C LEU A 113 9.81 0.55 26.74
N ASP A 114 10.15 1.83 26.56
CA ASP A 114 10.16 2.51 25.25
C ASP A 114 10.88 1.73 24.13
N ARG A 115 11.95 0.97 24.46
CA ARG A 115 12.70 0.17 23.49
C ARG A 115 11.93 -1.03 22.93
N GLU A 116 11.21 -1.76 23.78
CA GLU A 116 10.45 -2.94 23.34
C GLU A 116 9.28 -2.53 22.47
N ARG A 117 8.60 -1.45 22.85
CA ARG A 117 7.54 -0.83 22.05
C ARG A 117 8.07 -0.34 20.70
N GLN A 118 9.19 0.39 20.68
CA GLN A 118 9.81 0.83 19.43
C GLN A 118 10.12 -0.37 18.52
N THR A 119 10.65 -1.45 19.10
CA THR A 119 10.94 -2.69 18.35
C THR A 119 9.66 -3.32 17.79
N LEU A 120 8.59 -3.39 18.56
CA LEU A 120 7.29 -3.91 18.12
C LEU A 120 6.68 -3.07 17.00
N VAL A 121 6.73 -1.75 17.13
CA VAL A 121 6.24 -0.82 16.09
C VAL A 121 7.05 -0.98 14.80
N LEU A 122 8.38 -1.09 14.89
CA LEU A 122 9.23 -1.32 13.71
C LEU A 122 8.92 -2.65 13.04
N LYS A 123 8.73 -3.73 13.83
CA LYS A 123 8.31 -5.04 13.30
C LYS A 123 6.94 -4.97 12.64
N LEU A 124 5.97 -4.26 13.23
CA LEU A 124 4.66 -4.06 12.61
C LEU A 124 4.80 -3.32 11.27
N ILE A 125 5.57 -2.24 11.22
CA ILE A 125 5.82 -1.48 10.00
C ILE A 125 6.47 -2.36 8.92
N GLU A 126 7.44 -3.20 9.30
CA GLU A 126 8.08 -4.15 8.39
C GLU A 126 7.06 -5.14 7.82
N GLN A 127 6.22 -5.74 8.67
CA GLN A 127 5.18 -6.67 8.23
C GLN A 127 4.13 -5.99 7.33
N ILE A 128 3.76 -4.73 7.63
CA ILE A 128 2.90 -3.92 6.75
C ILE A 128 3.57 -3.70 5.38
N ASN A 129 4.87 -3.40 5.36
CA ASN A 129 5.62 -3.20 4.12
C ASN A 129 5.69 -4.47 3.29
N VAL A 130 5.95 -5.63 3.92
CA VAL A 130 5.94 -6.94 3.27
C VAL A 130 4.56 -7.23 2.67
N ALA A 131 3.49 -7.08 3.46
CA ALA A 131 2.12 -7.30 2.99
C ALA A 131 1.76 -6.39 1.80
N CYS A 132 2.12 -5.11 1.86
CA CYS A 132 1.85 -4.17 0.78
C CYS A 132 2.69 -4.47 -0.46
N ARG A 133 3.96 -4.89 -0.32
CA ARG A 133 4.77 -5.34 -1.44
C ARG A 133 4.15 -6.57 -2.09
N ASP A 134 3.83 -7.59 -1.30
CA ASP A 134 3.41 -8.88 -1.83
C ASP A 134 2.00 -8.82 -2.47
N HIS A 135 1.12 -7.97 -1.94
CA HIS A 135 -0.25 -7.87 -2.45
C HIS A 135 -0.54 -6.67 -3.34
N LEU A 136 0.14 -5.54 -3.17
CA LEU A 136 -0.26 -4.31 -3.84
C LEU A 136 0.81 -3.79 -4.79
N ASP A 137 2.08 -4.05 -4.50
CA ASP A 137 3.21 -3.49 -5.22
C ASP A 137 4.39 -4.47 -5.38
N PRO A 138 4.17 -5.63 -6.05
CA PRO A 138 5.18 -6.68 -6.16
C PRO A 138 6.42 -6.23 -6.94
N ASP A 139 6.25 -5.29 -7.87
CA ASP A 139 7.34 -4.71 -8.68
C ASP A 139 7.92 -3.41 -8.08
N CYS A 140 7.53 -3.04 -6.84
CA CYS A 140 8.03 -1.87 -6.11
C CYS A 140 7.90 -0.53 -6.86
N LEU A 141 6.81 -0.34 -7.60
CA LEU A 141 6.50 0.86 -8.39
C LEU A 141 5.91 1.98 -7.53
N LEU A 142 5.20 1.64 -6.46
CA LEU A 142 4.47 2.59 -5.59
C LEU A 142 5.20 2.87 -4.28
N ALA A 143 6.04 1.94 -3.82
CA ALA A 143 6.88 2.08 -2.64
C ALA A 143 8.00 3.13 -2.77
N ARG A 144 8.09 3.82 -3.92
CA ARG A 144 9.14 4.80 -4.28
C ARG A 144 9.02 6.15 -3.59
N PHE A 145 8.34 6.21 -2.44
CA PHE A 145 8.36 7.37 -1.55
C PHE A 145 9.52 7.23 -0.56
N SER A 146 10.76 7.41 -1.03
CA SER A 146 11.85 7.73 -0.12
C SER A 146 11.96 9.26 0.03
N ALA A 147 12.49 9.73 1.16
CA ALA A 147 12.77 11.16 1.35
C ALA A 147 13.71 11.73 0.26
N LEU A 148 14.54 10.87 -0.34
CA LEU A 148 15.41 11.23 -1.47
C LEU A 148 14.61 11.48 -2.75
N ASP A 149 13.54 10.73 -2.99
CA ASP A 149 12.67 10.89 -4.17
C ASP A 149 11.86 12.19 -4.15
N ALA A 150 11.69 12.79 -2.97
CA ALA A 150 11.05 14.10 -2.80
C ALA A 150 11.98 15.28 -3.13
N THR A 151 13.26 15.04 -3.42
CA THR A 151 14.21 16.11 -3.78
C THR A 151 14.02 16.56 -5.24
N PRO A 152 14.28 17.85 -5.56
CA PRO A 152 14.25 18.35 -6.93
C PRO A 152 15.23 17.63 -7.86
N GLU A 153 16.37 17.18 -7.33
CA GLU A 153 17.39 16.42 -8.06
C GLU A 153 16.91 15.03 -8.44
N ALA A 154 16.33 14.28 -7.48
CA ALA A 154 15.78 12.96 -7.76
C ALA A 154 14.61 13.04 -8.73
N SER A 155 13.73 14.03 -8.59
CA SER A 155 12.63 14.28 -9.54
C SER A 155 13.15 14.50 -10.97
N ARG A 156 14.25 15.26 -11.14
CA ARG A 156 14.90 15.50 -12.44
C ARG A 156 15.53 14.22 -13.01
N LEU A 157 16.21 13.43 -12.18
CA LEU A 157 16.80 12.15 -12.56
C LEU A 157 15.73 11.14 -12.99
N TRP A 158 14.63 11.05 -12.25
CA TRP A 158 13.49 10.20 -12.60
C TRP A 158 12.81 10.62 -13.89
N HIS A 159 12.68 11.93 -14.13
CA HIS A 159 12.15 12.42 -15.39
C HIS A 159 13.04 12.01 -16.57
N ARG A 160 14.36 12.16 -16.45
CA ARG A 160 15.32 11.70 -17.48
C ARG A 160 15.26 10.20 -17.70
N LEU A 161 15.23 9.40 -16.62
CA LEU A 161 15.13 7.95 -16.73
C LEU A 161 13.82 7.53 -17.41
N ASN A 162 12.70 8.17 -17.08
CA ASN A 162 11.42 7.88 -17.72
C ASN A 162 11.42 8.21 -19.22
N ILE A 163 12.10 9.29 -19.64
CA ILE A 163 12.28 9.61 -21.07
C ILE A 163 13.11 8.53 -21.77
N ILE A 164 14.20 8.08 -21.16
CA ILE A 164 15.06 7.02 -21.72
C ILE A 164 14.29 5.69 -21.82
N LEU A 165 13.57 5.31 -20.76
CA LEU A 165 12.77 4.09 -20.72
C LEU A 165 11.60 4.15 -21.71
N ALA A 166 10.96 5.30 -21.88
CA ALA A 166 9.93 5.50 -22.89
C ALA A 166 10.49 5.41 -24.32
N GLY A 167 11.70 5.93 -24.56
CA GLY A 167 12.42 5.76 -25.83
C GLY A 167 12.73 4.30 -26.17
N ASN A 168 12.84 3.44 -25.15
CA ASN A 168 13.05 2.00 -25.29
C ASN A 168 11.75 1.18 -25.23
N GLY A 169 10.58 1.82 -25.31
CA GLY A 169 9.27 1.15 -25.27
C GLY A 169 8.85 0.60 -23.89
N GLN A 170 9.60 0.89 -22.83
CA GLN A 170 9.33 0.43 -21.45
C GLN A 170 8.85 1.58 -20.55
N SER A 171 7.71 2.19 -20.88
CA SER A 171 7.21 3.29 -20.05
C SER A 171 6.73 2.83 -18.66
N HIS A 172 6.84 3.71 -17.66
CA HIS A 172 6.34 3.44 -16.30
C HIS A 172 4.84 3.14 -16.28
N THR A 173 4.08 3.85 -17.13
CA THR A 173 2.65 3.61 -17.35
C THR A 173 2.41 2.22 -17.96
N ALA A 174 3.26 1.77 -18.89
CA ALA A 174 3.17 0.43 -19.46
C ALA A 174 3.41 -0.68 -18.41
N LYS A 175 4.37 -0.49 -17.48
CA LYS A 175 4.60 -1.45 -16.39
C LYS A 175 3.40 -1.59 -15.45
N ILE A 176 2.77 -0.47 -15.06
CA ILE A 176 1.56 -0.48 -14.22
C ILE A 176 0.35 -1.07 -14.99
N LEU A 177 0.23 -0.77 -16.29
CA LEU A 177 -0.80 -1.38 -17.14
C LEU A 177 -0.66 -2.91 -17.21
N MET A 178 0.57 -3.43 -17.29
CA MET A 178 0.84 -4.88 -17.31
C MET A 178 0.53 -5.59 -15.98
N GLN A 179 0.55 -4.88 -14.83
CA GLN A 179 0.25 -5.48 -13.52
C GLN A 179 -1.21 -5.93 -13.37
N VAL A 180 -2.17 -5.27 -14.04
CA VAL A 180 -3.60 -5.58 -13.88
C VAL A 180 -4.00 -6.94 -14.48
N HIS A 181 -3.15 -7.53 -15.31
CA HIS A 181 -3.37 -8.85 -15.89
C HIS A 181 -2.56 -9.96 -15.21
N ARG A 182 -1.80 -9.66 -14.13
CA ARG A 182 -1.06 -10.69 -13.39
C ARG A 182 -1.94 -11.33 -12.33
N THR A 183 -2.33 -12.57 -12.57
CA THR A 183 -2.65 -13.53 -11.51
C THR A 183 -1.34 -14.12 -11.00
N THR A 184 -0.66 -13.47 -10.05
CA THR A 184 0.47 -14.10 -9.37
C THR A 184 -0.08 -15.23 -8.49
N PRO A 185 0.35 -16.49 -8.67
CA PRO A 185 0.02 -17.52 -7.71
C PRO A 185 0.68 -17.16 -6.39
N ALA A 186 -0.09 -17.05 -5.31
CA ALA A 186 0.47 -16.95 -3.98
C ALA A 186 1.19 -18.29 -3.71
N ALA A 187 2.52 -18.25 -3.65
CA ALA A 187 3.28 -19.41 -3.21
C ALA A 187 2.85 -19.77 -1.78
N ALA A 188 2.58 -21.06 -1.58
CA ALA A 188 2.12 -21.68 -0.35
C ALA A 188 3.15 -21.60 0.78
#